data_AF-A0A951J4B0-F1
#
_entry.id   AF-A0A951J4B0-F1
#
_cell.length_a   1.000
_cell.length_b   1.000
_cell.length_c   1.000
_cell.angle_alpha   90.00
_cell.angle_beta   90.00
_cell.angle_gamma   90.00
#
_symmetry.space_group_name_H-M   'P 1'
#
loop_
_entity.id
_entity.type
_entity.pdbx_description
1 polymer ?
#
loop_
_entity_poly.entity_id
_entity_poly.type
_entity_poly.pdbx_seq_one_letter_code
_entity_poly.pdbx_strand_id
1 'polypeptide(L)'
;MHPLRPSRSVLVAAALAAGLACSDAAPEPVPLGPVDGHDLPGSDLGRVAVGEPPPDFSLESYDDGVVTLSDFRGEKNVILVFYRGHW
;
A
#
# COMPACT_ATOMS: atom_id res chain seq x y z
N MET A 1 20.76 38.68 -61.53
CA MET A 1 20.75 37.29 -61.02
C MET A 1 20.14 37.31 -59.63
N HIS A 2 19.08 36.52 -59.42
CA HIS A 2 18.16 36.56 -58.29
C HIS A 2 18.77 35.96 -57.00
N PRO A 3 18.54 36.54 -55.80
CA PRO A 3 18.87 35.88 -54.54
C PRO A 3 17.83 34.80 -54.19
N LEU A 4 18.33 33.60 -53.88
CA LEU A 4 17.52 32.45 -53.43
C LEU A 4 16.89 32.77 -52.07
N ARG A 5 15.55 32.74 -52.01
CA ARG A 5 14.76 32.83 -50.78
C ARG A 5 14.85 31.50 -50.00
N PRO A 6 15.06 31.52 -48.68
CA PRO A 6 14.94 30.31 -47.87
C PRO A 6 13.48 29.87 -47.78
N SER A 7 13.24 28.61 -48.16
CA SER A 7 11.93 27.97 -48.21
C SER A 7 11.42 27.67 -46.80
N ARG A 8 10.21 28.14 -46.52
CA ARG A 8 9.45 27.92 -45.28
C ARG A 8 8.85 26.52 -45.32
N SER A 9 9.64 25.47 -45.09
CA SER A 9 9.12 24.09 -45.07
C SER A 9 10.03 23.17 -44.29
N VAL A 10 9.98 23.22 -42.94
CA VAL A 10 9.91 22.03 -42.08
C VAL A 10 9.20 22.46 -40.78
N LEU A 11 7.89 22.61 -40.85
CA LEU A 11 7.02 22.37 -39.70
C LEU A 11 6.91 20.84 -39.54
N VAL A 12 6.72 20.38 -38.30
CA VAL A 12 6.45 18.98 -37.89
C VAL A 12 7.69 18.15 -37.54
N ALA A 13 8.24 18.34 -36.33
CA ALA A 13 8.93 17.29 -35.56
C ALA A 13 9.28 17.74 -34.12
N ALA A 14 8.29 18.00 -33.26
CA ALA A 14 8.53 18.11 -31.80
C ALA A 14 7.21 18.09 -30.99
N ALA A 15 6.37 17.08 -31.15
CA ALA A 15 5.18 16.93 -30.29
C ALA A 15 4.80 15.46 -30.03
N LEU A 16 5.76 14.55 -30.02
CA LEU A 16 5.58 13.15 -29.58
C LEU A 16 6.71 12.76 -28.63
N ALA A 17 6.70 13.28 -27.40
CA ALA A 17 7.60 12.79 -26.35
C ALA A 17 7.10 13.06 -24.93
N ALA A 18 5.78 13.15 -24.72
CA ALA A 18 5.25 13.37 -23.38
C ALA A 18 4.03 12.48 -23.16
N GLY A 19 4.19 11.45 -22.33
CA GLY A 19 3.04 10.76 -21.75
C GLY A 19 3.15 9.25 -21.77
N LEU A 20 4.21 8.68 -21.18
CA LEU A 20 4.18 7.35 -20.56
C LEU A 20 5.34 7.29 -19.56
N ALA A 21 5.30 8.17 -18.56
CA ALA A 21 5.95 7.87 -17.30
C ALA A 21 4.99 6.92 -16.57
N CYS A 22 5.14 5.62 -16.80
CA CYS A 22 4.57 4.63 -15.89
C CYS A 22 5.19 4.93 -14.52
N SER A 23 4.37 5.39 -13.58
CA SER A 23 4.82 5.56 -12.20
C SER A 23 5.03 4.15 -11.66
N ASP A 24 6.28 3.69 -11.73
CA ASP A 24 6.75 2.44 -11.13
C ASP A 24 6.95 2.65 -9.61
N ALA A 25 5.97 3.31 -8.99
CA ALA A 25 5.91 3.42 -7.55
C ALA A 25 5.55 2.03 -7.04
N ALA A 26 6.58 1.22 -6.77
CA ALA A 26 6.43 0.03 -5.98
C ALA A 26 5.63 0.41 -4.73
N PRO A 27 4.49 -0.25 -4.45
CA PRO A 27 3.70 0.08 -3.28
C PRO A 27 4.61 0.01 -2.06
N GLU A 28 4.66 1.10 -1.29
CA GLU A 28 5.37 1.12 -0.02
C GLU A 28 4.86 -0.05 0.83
N PRO A 29 5.75 -0.85 1.43
CA PRO A 29 5.33 -2.02 2.20
C PRO A 29 4.36 -1.58 3.29
N VAL A 30 3.11 -2.06 3.19
CA VAL A 30 2.09 -1.81 4.22
C VAL A 30 2.61 -2.45 5.52
N PRO A 31 2.75 -1.70 6.62
CA PRO A 31 3.21 -2.27 7.88
C PRO A 31 2.23 -3.35 8.33
N LEU A 32 2.67 -4.61 8.28
CA LEU A 32 1.86 -5.74 8.71
C LEU A 32 2.10 -6.05 10.18
N GLY A 33 1.09 -6.62 10.80
CA GLY A 33 1.07 -6.95 12.22
C GLY A 33 0.60 -5.77 13.08
N PRO A 34 0.89 -5.84 14.38
CA PRO A 34 0.34 -4.87 15.33
C PRO A 34 0.96 -3.48 15.17
N VAL A 35 0.14 -2.43 15.19
CA VAL A 35 0.61 -1.03 14.99
C VAL A 35 1.47 -0.54 16.16
N ASP A 36 1.14 -0.97 17.38
CA ASP A 36 1.95 -0.72 18.58
C ASP A 36 2.88 -1.89 18.90
N GLY A 37 3.75 -1.72 19.90
CA GLY A 37 4.50 -2.83 20.51
C GLY A 37 5.42 -3.63 19.58
N HIS A 38 5.89 -3.05 18.47
CA HIS A 38 6.88 -3.67 17.58
C HIS A 38 8.21 -4.01 18.29
N ASP A 39 8.55 -3.26 19.33
CA ASP A 39 9.75 -3.47 20.14
C ASP A 39 9.54 -4.43 21.32
N LEU A 40 8.32 -4.94 21.51
CA LEU A 40 8.00 -5.84 22.62
C LEU A 40 8.34 -7.29 22.25
N PRO A 41 8.79 -8.11 23.22
CA PRO A 41 8.97 -9.53 22.98
C PRO A 41 7.62 -10.18 22.70
N GLY A 42 7.56 -11.12 21.76
CA GLY A 42 6.31 -11.83 21.41
C GLY A 42 5.68 -12.65 22.56
N SER A 43 6.36 -12.78 23.69
CA SER A 43 5.85 -13.39 24.92
C SER A 43 5.22 -12.39 25.90
N ASP A 44 5.16 -11.09 25.57
CA ASP A 44 4.50 -10.10 26.41
C ASP A 44 2.97 -10.19 26.27
N LEU A 45 2.38 -10.99 27.16
CA LEU A 45 0.94 -11.20 27.22
C LEU A 45 0.19 -10.02 27.86
N GLY A 46 0.89 -9.05 28.47
CA GLY A 46 0.28 -7.90 29.14
C GLY A 46 -0.40 -6.92 28.19
N ARG A 47 -0.12 -7.04 26.88
CA ARG A 47 -0.67 -6.19 25.83
C ARG A 47 -2.14 -6.45 25.51
N VAL A 48 -2.69 -7.62 25.87
CA VAL A 48 -4.07 -7.99 25.57
C VAL A 48 -4.78 -8.39 26.86
N ALA A 49 -5.81 -7.63 27.22
CA ALA A 49 -6.61 -7.87 28.41
C ALA A 49 -8.11 -7.74 28.11
N VAL A 50 -8.93 -8.50 28.83
CA VAL A 50 -10.39 -8.42 28.71
C VAL A 50 -10.87 -7.06 29.23
N GLY A 51 -11.73 -6.40 28.44
CA GLY A 51 -12.28 -5.08 28.76
C GLY A 51 -11.45 -3.92 28.22
N GLU A 52 -10.20 -4.16 27.82
CA GLU A 52 -9.35 -3.18 27.16
C GLU A 52 -9.56 -3.21 25.63
N PRO A 53 -9.37 -2.07 24.93
CA PRO A 53 -9.38 -2.05 23.48
C PRO A 53 -8.31 -3.00 22.91
N PRO A 54 -8.61 -3.81 21.88
CA PRO A 54 -7.60 -4.65 21.26
C PRO A 54 -6.57 -3.80 20.50
N PRO A 55 -5.28 -4.19 20.52
CA PRO A 55 -4.26 -3.59 19.66
C PRO A 55 -4.67 -3.67 18.19
N ASP A 56 -4.48 -2.59 17.45
CA ASP A 56 -4.80 -2.58 16.02
C ASP A 56 -3.71 -3.31 15.23
N PHE A 57 -4.10 -3.95 14.14
CA PHE A 57 -3.18 -4.63 13.25
C PHE A 57 -3.73 -4.70 11.84
N SER A 58 -2.81 -4.81 10.87
CA SER A 58 -3.10 -5.08 9.47
C SER A 58 -2.41 -6.36 9.04
N LEU A 59 -3.12 -7.28 8.39
CA LEU A 59 -2.55 -8.53 7.87
C LEU A 59 -2.96 -8.75 6.43
N GLU A 60 -2.09 -9.40 5.65
CA GLU A 60 -2.48 -9.91 4.34
C GLU A 60 -3.52 -11.02 4.49
N SER A 61 -4.56 -10.94 3.67
CA SER A 61 -5.58 -11.97 3.53
C SER A 61 -5.11 -13.04 2.55
N TYR A 62 -5.61 -14.26 2.71
CA TYR A 62 -5.43 -15.32 1.71
C TYR A 62 -6.16 -15.00 0.39
N ASP A 63 -7.26 -14.25 0.44
CA ASP A 63 -8.04 -13.85 -0.73
C ASP A 63 -7.48 -12.60 -1.44
N ASP A 64 -6.19 -12.34 -1.26
CA ASP A 64 -5.50 -11.10 -1.57
C ASP A 64 -6.01 -9.86 -0.78
N GLY A 65 -5.17 -8.83 -0.70
CA GLY A 65 -5.47 -7.58 0.00
C GLY A 65 -5.13 -7.58 1.49
N VAL A 66 -5.32 -6.42 2.13
CA VAL A 66 -4.99 -6.18 3.54
C VAL A 66 -6.28 -6.04 4.34
N VAL A 67 -6.35 -6.73 5.48
CA VAL A 67 -7.44 -6.62 6.46
C VAL A 67 -6.91 -5.92 7.70
N THR A 68 -7.59 -4.83 8.12
CA THR A 68 -7.26 -4.10 9.34
C THR A 68 -8.35 -4.30 10.39
N LEU A 69 -7.96 -4.59 11.64
CA LEU A 69 -8.92 -4.85 12.71
C LEU A 69 -9.84 -3.63 12.96
N SER A 70 -9.29 -2.42 12.93
CA SER A 70 -10.04 -1.19 13.19
C SER A 70 -11.17 -0.91 12.18
N ASP A 71 -11.13 -1.48 10.98
CA ASP A 71 -12.18 -1.34 9.96
C ASP A 71 -13.53 -1.95 10.41
N PHE A 72 -13.51 -2.87 11.39
CA PHE A 72 -14.72 -3.54 11.87
C PHE A 72 -15.34 -2.90 13.12
N ARG A 73 -14.70 -1.87 13.70
CA ARG A 73 -15.14 -1.24 14.95
C ARG A 73 -16.52 -0.61 14.79
N GLY A 74 -17.44 -0.97 15.67
CA GLY A 74 -18.83 -0.46 15.65
C GLY A 74 -19.72 -1.09 14.59
N GLU A 75 -19.18 -1.92 13.69
CA GLU A 75 -19.94 -2.58 12.64
C GLU A 75 -20.28 -4.04 12.99
N LYS A 76 -19.31 -4.78 13.53
CA LYS A 76 -19.47 -6.21 13.82
C LYS A 76 -18.59 -6.66 14.98
N ASN A 77 -19.00 -7.75 15.63
CA ASN A 77 -18.14 -8.47 16.55
C ASN A 77 -17.13 -9.32 15.75
N VAL A 78 -15.87 -9.29 16.16
CA VAL A 78 -14.76 -10.01 15.50
C VAL A 78 -14.23 -11.06 16.46
N ILE A 79 -14.05 -12.29 15.97
CA ILE A 79 -13.39 -13.38 16.71
C ILE A 79 -12.02 -13.60 16.06
N LEU A 80 -10.96 -13.53 16.87
CA LEU A 80 -9.60 -13.80 16.44
C LEU A 80 -9.20 -15.22 16.82
N VAL A 81 -8.82 -16.02 15.84
CA VAL A 81 -8.37 -17.41 16.02
C VAL A 81 -6.90 -17.52 15.65
N PHE A 82 -6.04 -17.55 16.67
CA PHE A 82 -4.60 -17.79 16.49
C PHE A 82 -4.32 -19.29 16.51
N TYR A 83 -3.68 -19.81 15.46
CA TYR A 83 -3.29 -21.22 15.37
C TYR A 83 -1.86 -21.34 14.80
N ARG A 84 -1.22 -22.50 15.03
CA ARG A 84 0.17 -22.74 14.68
C ARG A 84 0.26 -23.50 13.34
N GLY A 85 0.32 -22.76 12.25
CA GLY A 85 0.61 -23.26 10.90
C GLY A 85 -0.57 -23.87 10.16
N HIS A 86 -0.54 -23.79 8.84
CA HIS A 86 -1.39 -24.53 7.93
C HIS A 86 -0.59 -25.72 7.35
N TRP A 87 -1.27 -26.81 6.99
CA TRP A 87 -0.68 -27.93 6.25
C TRP A 87 -0.52 -27.60 4.76
#